data_AF-A0A0N8PSC6-F1
#
_entry.id   AF-A0A0N8PSC6-F1
#
_cell.length_a   1.000
_cell.length_b   1.000
_cell.length_c   1.000
_cell.angle_alpha   90.00
_cell.angle_beta   90.00
_cell.angle_gamma   90.00
#
_symmetry.space_group_name_H-M   'P 1'
#
loop_
_entity.id
_entity.type
_entity.pdbx_description
1 polymer ?
#
loop_
_entity_poly.entity_id
_entity_poly.type
_entity_poly.pdbx_seq_one_letter_code
_entity_poly.pdbx_strand_id
1 'polypeptide(L)'
;MTTSRMARIIGVCSLALALLVFGGGAAFAQSSGAQSFTLQPNGTATITFEGYCTNFGQKFPTSVQTPNAVAPDKIRGALAYIQSNNLSASADKALEAQYAIWQLSGATGSPAGGADAKAVVDAASSAPANPQGTSVLDAAKAGQVTLTVASWQPIGDKVTIGAASDNFYGRGTLTVKNVSNEALTLYMPLGTLFPPATAGDQTMAAYSTKADVSNPQPASQGTGSQ
;
A
#
# COMPACT_ATOMS: atom_id res chain seq x y z
N MET A 1 74.53 -6.70 47.96
CA MET A 1 75.52 -7.67 47.47
C MET A 1 74.93 -8.44 46.31
N THR A 2 75.75 -8.71 45.29
CA THR A 2 75.59 -9.74 44.24
C THR A 2 74.44 -9.53 43.22
N THR A 3 74.74 -8.97 42.03
CA THR A 3 75.04 -9.65 40.72
C THR A 3 73.78 -10.17 40.01
N SER A 4 73.56 -10.12 38.70
CA SER A 4 74.34 -9.72 37.51
C SER A 4 73.46 -9.96 36.26
N ARG A 5 73.71 -9.21 35.18
CA ARG A 5 73.65 -9.60 33.75
C ARG A 5 72.31 -10.01 33.09
N MET A 6 71.87 -9.22 32.10
CA MET A 6 72.00 -9.48 30.64
C MET A 6 71.14 -10.64 30.11
N ALA A 7 70.23 -10.33 29.19
CA ALA A 7 70.33 -10.78 27.79
C ALA A 7 69.17 -10.24 26.95
N ARG A 8 69.51 -9.76 25.75
CA ARG A 8 68.63 -9.35 24.66
C ARG A 8 67.97 -10.58 24.03
N ILE A 9 66.69 -10.53 23.66
CA ILE A 9 66.17 -11.29 22.51
C ILE A 9 65.19 -10.43 21.70
N ILE A 10 65.51 -10.37 20.41
CA ILE A 10 64.80 -9.79 19.29
C ILE A 10 63.54 -10.63 19.00
N GLY A 11 62.42 -9.99 18.69
CA GLY A 11 61.20 -10.70 18.28
C GLY A 11 60.19 -9.79 17.60
N VAL A 12 60.48 -9.43 16.35
CA VAL A 12 59.51 -8.88 15.41
C VAL A 12 58.49 -9.98 15.08
N CYS A 13 57.23 -9.79 15.46
CA CYS A 13 56.11 -10.55 14.92
C CYS A 13 54.97 -9.57 14.61
N SER A 14 54.97 -9.12 13.35
CA SER A 14 53.92 -8.36 12.71
C SER A 14 52.62 -9.18 12.69
N LEU A 15 51.70 -8.89 13.62
CA LEU A 15 50.36 -9.45 13.58
C LEU A 15 49.46 -8.54 12.73
N ALA A 16 49.51 -8.76 11.43
CA ALA A 16 48.49 -8.28 10.50
C ALA A 16 47.27 -9.20 10.63
N LEU A 17 46.23 -8.76 11.36
CA LEU A 17 44.96 -9.48 11.44
C LEU A 17 43.82 -8.60 10.91
N ALA A 18 43.53 -8.86 9.64
CA ALA A 18 42.27 -8.71 8.91
C ALA A 18 41.21 -7.73 9.46
N LEU A 19 41.10 -6.59 8.77
CA LEU A 19 39.90 -5.77 8.68
C LEU A 19 38.71 -6.60 8.16
N LEU A 20 37.89 -7.09 9.08
CA LEU A 20 36.54 -7.56 8.78
C LEU A 20 35.67 -6.35 8.44
N VAL A 21 35.55 -6.07 7.15
CA VAL A 21 34.56 -5.14 6.60
C VAL A 21 33.19 -5.75 6.85
N PHE A 22 32.53 -5.32 7.92
CA PHE A 22 31.09 -5.49 8.09
C PHE A 22 30.39 -4.64 7.03
N GLY A 23 30.24 -5.21 5.83
CA GLY A 23 29.27 -4.76 4.85
C GLY A 23 27.87 -5.06 5.39
N GLY A 24 27.41 -4.22 6.31
CA GLY A 24 26.01 -4.15 6.70
C GLY A 24 25.22 -3.77 5.46
N GLY A 25 24.73 -4.78 4.74
CA GLY A 25 23.70 -4.59 3.75
C GLY A 25 22.53 -3.94 4.46
N ALA A 26 22.34 -2.64 4.23
CA ALA A 26 21.07 -2.01 4.46
C ALA A 26 20.07 -2.78 3.60
N ALA A 27 19.34 -3.71 4.22
CA ALA A 27 18.10 -4.19 3.66
C ALA A 27 17.22 -2.94 3.56
N PHE A 28 17.15 -2.38 2.37
CA PHE A 28 16.15 -1.36 2.07
C PHE A 28 14.82 -2.00 2.41
N ALA A 29 14.19 -1.53 3.49
CA ALA A 29 12.77 -1.71 3.66
C ALA A 29 12.14 -1.08 2.42
N GLN A 30 11.76 -1.92 1.44
CA GLN A 30 10.93 -1.47 0.34
C GLN A 30 9.62 -1.01 0.98
N SER A 31 9.53 0.30 1.19
CA SER A 31 8.25 0.96 1.44
C SER A 31 7.32 0.48 0.34
N SER A 32 6.31 -0.30 0.73
CA SER A 32 5.24 -0.76 -0.15
C SER A 32 4.28 0.38 -0.47
N GLY A 33 4.79 1.58 -0.79
CA GLY A 33 3.98 2.68 -1.30
C GLY A 33 3.34 2.31 -2.64
N ALA A 34 2.34 3.09 -3.07
CA ALA A 34 1.72 2.93 -4.39
C ALA A 34 2.81 2.77 -5.46
N GLN A 35 2.78 1.68 -6.22
CA GLN A 35 3.78 1.41 -7.25
C GLN A 35 3.19 1.74 -8.62
N SER A 36 3.99 2.43 -9.45
CA SER A 36 3.65 2.62 -10.86
C SER A 36 3.88 1.33 -11.64
N PHE A 37 3.05 1.07 -12.64
CA PHE A 37 3.16 -0.06 -13.56
C PHE A 37 2.87 0.40 -14.99
N THR A 38 3.44 -0.28 -15.99
CA THR A 38 3.27 0.10 -17.40
C THR A 38 2.41 -0.91 -18.15
N LEU A 39 1.35 -0.42 -18.79
CA LEU A 39 0.51 -1.19 -19.70
C LEU A 39 0.81 -0.81 -21.14
N GLN A 40 1.18 -1.81 -21.94
CA GLN A 40 1.20 -1.69 -23.40
C GLN A 40 -0.25 -1.55 -23.93
N PRO A 41 -0.45 -1.12 -25.19
CA PRO A 41 -1.78 -1.16 -25.81
C PRO A 41 -2.41 -2.55 -25.66
N ASN A 42 -3.68 -2.60 -25.27
CA ASN A 42 -4.42 -3.83 -24.92
C ASN A 42 -3.90 -4.60 -23.70
N GLY A 43 -2.89 -4.07 -22.99
CA GLY A 43 -2.40 -4.61 -21.73
C GLY A 43 -3.43 -4.50 -20.60
N THR A 44 -3.30 -5.38 -19.63
CA THR A 44 -4.14 -5.41 -18.43
C THR A 44 -3.29 -5.47 -17.17
N ALA A 45 -3.77 -4.84 -16.09
CA ALA A 45 -3.25 -5.05 -14.75
C ALA A 45 -4.40 -5.47 -13.82
N THR A 46 -4.12 -6.41 -12.92
CA THR A 46 -4.97 -6.70 -11.77
C THR A 46 -4.33 -6.11 -10.53
N ILE A 47 -4.97 -5.11 -9.94
CA ILE A 47 -4.51 -4.44 -8.73
C ILE A 47 -5.25 -5.03 -7.54
N THR A 48 -4.55 -5.67 -6.62
CA THR A 48 -5.10 -6.03 -5.32
C THR A 48 -5.05 -4.81 -4.41
N PHE A 49 -6.14 -4.54 -3.71
CA PHE A 49 -6.24 -3.39 -2.80
C PHE A 49 -6.89 -3.78 -1.47
N GLU A 50 -6.55 -3.04 -0.43
CA GLU A 50 -7.23 -3.09 0.86
C GLU A 50 -7.90 -1.74 1.13
N GLY A 51 -9.13 -1.78 1.64
CA GLY A 51 -9.94 -0.59 1.88
C GLY A 51 -10.48 -0.53 3.29
N TYR A 52 -10.53 0.68 3.84
CA TYR A 52 -11.11 1.01 5.14
C TYR A 52 -12.34 1.88 4.97
N CYS A 53 -13.31 1.69 5.86
CA CYS A 53 -14.58 2.40 5.89
C CYS A 53 -14.39 3.90 6.17
N THR A 54 -15.02 4.82 5.42
CA THR A 54 -14.87 6.27 5.66
C THR A 54 -16.06 6.94 6.36
N ASN A 55 -17.24 6.30 6.37
CA ASN A 55 -18.50 6.91 6.76
C ASN A 55 -19.09 6.21 7.99
N PHE A 56 -18.55 6.53 9.17
CA PHE A 56 -18.98 5.93 10.43
C PHE A 56 -20.52 5.93 10.61
N GLY A 57 -21.05 4.82 11.11
CA GLY A 57 -22.49 4.61 11.33
C GLY A 57 -23.22 3.97 10.14
N GLN A 58 -22.60 3.89 8.97
CA GLN A 58 -23.12 3.13 7.82
C GLN A 58 -22.64 1.66 7.86
N LYS A 59 -23.35 0.78 7.15
CA LYS A 59 -23.02 -0.65 7.09
C LYS A 59 -21.81 -0.91 6.22
N PHE A 60 -21.08 -1.98 6.52
CA PHE A 60 -20.02 -2.43 5.63
C PHE A 60 -20.59 -2.84 4.26
N PRO A 61 -20.00 -2.39 3.15
CA PRO A 61 -20.51 -2.71 1.82
C PRO A 61 -20.35 -4.19 1.50
N THR A 62 -21.43 -4.84 1.06
CA THR A 62 -21.36 -6.22 0.52
C THR A 62 -20.72 -6.25 -0.87
N SER A 63 -20.77 -5.14 -1.59
CA SER A 63 -20.04 -4.92 -2.85
C SER A 63 -19.75 -3.43 -3.04
N VAL A 64 -18.69 -3.15 -3.81
CA VAL A 64 -18.26 -1.78 -4.12
C VAL A 64 -18.30 -1.54 -5.63
N GLN A 65 -18.49 -0.28 -6.02
CA GLN A 65 -18.47 0.18 -7.40
C GLN A 65 -17.06 0.53 -7.85
N THR A 66 -16.88 0.72 -9.16
CA THR A 66 -15.65 1.25 -9.76
C THR A 66 -15.27 2.58 -9.11
N PRO A 67 -13.97 2.79 -8.79
CA PRO A 67 -13.57 3.99 -8.07
C PRO A 67 -13.69 5.23 -8.94
N ASN A 68 -14.03 6.36 -8.32
CA ASN A 68 -14.33 7.61 -9.03
C ASN A 68 -13.65 8.85 -8.43
N ALA A 69 -13.02 8.73 -7.26
CA ALA A 69 -12.44 9.85 -6.53
C ALA A 69 -11.25 9.41 -5.67
N VAL A 70 -10.58 10.40 -5.08
CA VAL A 70 -9.51 10.20 -4.10
C VAL A 70 -9.95 10.83 -2.78
N ALA A 71 -9.61 10.18 -1.67
CA ALA A 71 -9.91 10.63 -0.32
C ALA A 71 -9.20 11.95 0.03
N PRO A 72 -9.66 12.70 1.04
CA PRO A 72 -8.96 13.87 1.55
C PRO A 72 -7.54 13.54 2.03
N ASP A 73 -6.64 14.53 1.99
CA ASP A 73 -5.21 14.33 2.25
C ASP A 73 -4.89 13.70 3.60
N LYS A 74 -5.65 14.00 4.65
CA LYS A 74 -5.48 13.36 5.96
C LYS A 74 -5.73 11.85 5.91
N ILE A 75 -6.79 11.42 5.21
CA ILE A 75 -7.09 9.99 5.03
C ILE A 75 -5.99 9.32 4.21
N ARG A 76 -5.45 10.01 3.20
CA ARG A 76 -4.31 9.52 2.41
C ARG A 76 -3.06 9.38 3.28
N GLY A 77 -2.73 10.38 4.10
CA GLY A 77 -1.61 10.28 5.06
C GLY A 77 -1.76 9.10 6.02
N ALA A 78 -2.97 8.90 6.57
CA ALA A 78 -3.28 7.77 7.43
C ALA A 78 -3.10 6.43 6.73
N LEU A 79 -3.66 6.26 5.53
CA LEU A 79 -3.53 5.01 4.75
C LEU A 79 -2.07 4.72 4.39
N ALA A 80 -1.24 5.74 4.14
CA ALA A 80 0.18 5.57 3.92
C ALA A 80 0.91 5.05 5.16
N TYR A 81 0.56 5.56 6.34
CA TYR A 81 1.07 5.05 7.62
C TYR A 81 0.63 3.62 7.88
N ILE A 82 -0.67 3.32 7.70
CA ILE A 82 -1.26 1.98 7.85
C ILE A 82 -0.52 0.96 6.98
N GLN A 83 -0.31 1.30 5.71
CA GLN A 83 0.37 0.45 4.74
C GLN A 83 1.85 0.24 5.09
N SER A 84 2.58 1.31 5.39
CA SER A 84 4.02 1.24 5.70
C SER A 84 4.33 0.51 7.00
N ASN A 85 3.41 0.52 7.96
CA ASN A 85 3.54 -0.20 9.23
C ASN A 85 2.82 -1.55 9.26
N ASN A 86 2.24 -1.96 8.13
CA ASN A 86 1.56 -3.24 7.95
C ASN A 86 0.45 -3.48 9.02
N LEU A 87 -0.32 -2.45 9.36
CA LEU A 87 -1.34 -2.56 10.42
C LEU A 87 -2.49 -3.50 10.03
N SER A 88 -2.71 -3.76 8.74
CA SER A 88 -3.71 -4.72 8.27
C SER A 88 -3.37 -6.18 8.54
N ALA A 89 -2.13 -6.48 8.96
CA ALA A 89 -1.68 -7.85 9.22
C ALA A 89 -2.28 -8.45 10.50
N SER A 90 -2.83 -7.65 11.42
CA SER A 90 -3.57 -8.14 12.57
C SER A 90 -4.90 -7.41 12.74
N ALA A 91 -5.95 -8.14 13.11
CA ALA A 91 -7.30 -7.60 13.22
C ALA A 91 -7.39 -6.43 14.23
N ASP A 92 -6.74 -6.55 15.38
CA ASP A 92 -6.73 -5.50 16.41
C ASP A 92 -6.10 -4.19 15.91
N LYS A 93 -4.99 -4.30 15.15
CA LYS A 93 -4.31 -3.12 14.59
C LYS A 93 -5.06 -2.53 13.41
N ALA A 94 -5.70 -3.37 12.60
CA ALA A 94 -6.59 -2.92 11.55
C ALA A 94 -7.81 -2.17 12.12
N LEU A 95 -8.34 -2.62 13.26
CA LEU A 95 -9.45 -1.95 13.94
C LEU A 95 -9.02 -0.59 14.51
N GLU A 96 -7.84 -0.52 15.13
CA GLU A 96 -7.22 0.73 15.56
C GLU A 96 -7.01 1.71 14.39
N ALA A 97 -6.50 1.22 13.25
CA ALA A 97 -6.40 1.98 12.01
C ALA A 97 -7.76 2.50 11.54
N GLN A 98 -8.81 1.68 11.60
CA GLN A 98 -10.16 2.10 11.26
C GLN A 98 -10.67 3.24 12.15
N TYR A 99 -10.44 3.16 13.45
CA TYR A 99 -10.84 4.22 14.38
C TYR A 99 -10.15 5.55 14.05
N ALA A 100 -8.88 5.52 13.65
CA ALA A 100 -8.17 6.71 13.18
C ALA A 100 -8.77 7.27 11.88
N ILE A 101 -9.12 6.41 10.91
CA ILE A 101 -9.77 6.84 9.66
C ILE A 101 -11.09 7.56 9.93
N TRP A 102 -11.93 7.05 10.85
CA TRP A 102 -13.18 7.72 11.22
C TRP A 102 -12.97 9.04 11.95
N GLN A 103 -11.98 9.13 12.85
CA GLN A 103 -11.63 10.40 13.48
C GLN A 103 -11.20 11.44 12.45
N LEU A 104 -10.36 11.05 11.50
CA LEU A 104 -9.87 11.92 10.44
C LEU A 104 -10.95 12.29 9.42
N SER A 105 -12.00 11.48 9.26
CA SER A 105 -13.18 11.82 8.46
C SER A 105 -14.15 12.75 9.18
N GLY A 106 -13.90 13.07 10.46
CA GLY A 106 -14.74 13.95 11.28
C GLY A 106 -15.97 13.25 11.85
N ALA A 107 -15.96 11.92 11.93
CA ALA A 107 -17.07 11.16 12.50
C ALA A 107 -17.31 11.54 13.97
N THR A 108 -18.54 11.87 14.30
CA THR A 108 -18.95 12.10 15.70
C THR A 108 -19.31 10.76 16.34
N GLY A 109 -18.78 10.49 17.54
CA GLY A 109 -19.09 9.28 18.31
C GLY A 109 -18.38 8.00 17.84
N SER A 110 -17.45 8.09 16.89
CA SER A 110 -16.57 6.95 16.58
C SER A 110 -15.62 6.70 17.75
N PRO A 111 -15.26 5.44 18.05
CA PRO A 111 -14.25 5.13 19.06
C PRO A 111 -12.93 5.85 18.76
N ALA A 112 -12.26 6.31 19.83
CA ALA A 112 -10.96 6.99 19.70
C ALA A 112 -9.80 6.02 19.41
N GLY A 113 -10.00 4.73 19.66
CA GLY A 113 -8.91 3.74 19.67
C GLY A 113 -7.90 4.00 20.80
N GLY A 114 -6.81 3.26 20.74
CA GLY A 114 -5.64 3.36 21.60
C GLY A 114 -4.42 3.94 20.89
N ALA A 115 -3.24 3.36 21.19
CA ALA A 115 -1.95 3.90 20.77
C ALA A 115 -1.73 3.83 19.25
N ASP A 116 -2.15 2.73 18.60
CA ASP A 116 -2.00 2.57 17.15
C ASP A 116 -2.91 3.56 16.40
N ALA A 117 -4.16 3.75 16.85
CA ALA A 117 -5.05 4.76 16.27
C ALA A 117 -4.45 6.17 16.40
N LYS A 118 -3.92 6.53 17.57
CA LYS A 118 -3.25 7.81 17.79
C LYS A 118 -2.05 7.99 16.86
N ALA A 119 -1.21 6.97 16.69
CA ALA A 119 -0.06 7.04 15.80
C ALA A 119 -0.46 7.30 14.34
N VAL A 120 -1.55 6.67 13.88
CA VAL A 120 -2.12 6.91 12.54
C VAL A 120 -2.61 8.36 12.39
N VAL A 121 -3.34 8.88 13.39
CA VAL A 121 -3.84 10.27 13.39
C VAL A 121 -2.68 11.27 13.39
N ASP A 122 -1.66 11.06 14.22
CA ASP A 122 -0.49 11.94 14.32
C ASP A 122 0.34 11.93 13.02
N ALA A 123 0.40 10.79 12.30
CA ALA A 123 1.07 10.68 11.01
C ALA A 123 0.29 11.31 9.84
N ALA A 124 -1.02 11.51 9.97
CA ALA A 124 -1.94 11.98 8.93
C ALA A 124 -1.87 13.49 8.64
N SER A 125 -0.66 14.04 8.55
CA SER A 125 -0.41 15.48 8.37
C SER A 125 -0.57 15.95 6.92
N SER A 126 -0.15 15.14 5.95
CA SER A 126 -0.26 15.43 4.51
C SER A 126 -0.42 14.15 3.70
N ALA A 127 -0.90 14.30 2.48
CA ALA A 127 -0.91 13.18 1.54
C ALA A 127 0.51 12.84 1.08
N PRO A 128 0.83 11.54 0.90
CA PRO A 128 2.08 11.15 0.28
C PRO A 128 2.16 11.64 -1.17
N ALA A 129 3.38 11.86 -1.66
CA ALA A 129 3.62 12.12 -3.07
C ALA A 129 3.09 10.96 -3.92
N ASN A 130 2.48 11.30 -5.05
CA ASN A 130 2.07 10.29 -6.01
C ASN A 130 3.30 9.72 -6.74
N PRO A 131 3.28 8.44 -7.12
CA PRO A 131 4.28 7.87 -8.03
C PRO A 131 4.29 8.59 -9.38
N GLN A 132 5.39 8.46 -10.13
CA GLN A 132 5.42 8.89 -11.52
C GLN A 132 4.38 8.15 -12.37
N GLY A 133 3.82 8.86 -13.35
CA GLY A 133 2.82 8.34 -14.28
C GLY A 133 1.47 9.04 -14.14
N THR A 134 0.45 8.45 -14.73
CA THR A 134 -0.94 8.93 -14.68
C THR A 134 -1.73 8.09 -13.67
N SER A 135 -2.60 8.72 -12.88
CA SER A 135 -3.47 7.92 -12.01
C SER A 135 -4.42 7.07 -12.84
N VAL A 136 -4.77 5.86 -12.37
CA VAL A 136 -5.78 5.03 -13.04
C VAL A 136 -7.14 5.73 -13.14
N LEU A 137 -7.43 6.66 -12.22
CA LEU A 137 -8.66 7.46 -12.23
C LEU A 137 -8.65 8.52 -13.34
N ASP A 138 -7.53 9.23 -13.52
CA ASP A 138 -7.41 10.25 -14.57
C ASP A 138 -7.32 9.62 -15.95
N ALA A 139 -6.60 8.49 -16.07
CA ALA A 139 -6.57 7.70 -17.30
C ALA A 139 -7.97 7.18 -17.69
N ALA A 140 -8.79 6.78 -16.70
CA ALA A 140 -10.16 6.33 -16.95
C ALA A 140 -11.06 7.49 -17.39
N LYS A 141 -10.96 8.66 -16.73
CA LYS A 141 -11.67 9.89 -17.14
C LYS A 141 -11.28 10.33 -18.56
N ALA A 142 -10.02 10.15 -18.94
CA ALA A 142 -9.51 10.44 -20.27
C ALA A 142 -9.89 9.36 -21.32
N GLY A 143 -10.58 8.28 -20.93
CA GLY A 143 -10.95 7.19 -21.84
C GLY A 143 -9.77 6.32 -22.30
N GLN A 144 -8.63 6.40 -21.63
CA GLN A 144 -7.42 5.65 -21.98
C GLN A 144 -7.41 4.25 -21.37
N VAL A 145 -8.12 4.06 -20.25
CA VAL A 145 -8.28 2.76 -19.59
C VAL A 145 -9.74 2.49 -19.24
N THR A 146 -10.10 1.22 -19.14
CA THR A 146 -11.33 0.77 -18.47
C THR A 146 -11.01 0.19 -17.11
N LEU A 147 -11.86 0.47 -16.13
CA LEU A 147 -11.73 0.00 -14.75
C LEU A 147 -12.91 -0.91 -14.38
N THR A 148 -12.59 -2.09 -13.84
CA THR A 148 -13.60 -3.07 -13.40
C THR A 148 -13.22 -3.62 -12.03
N VAL A 149 -14.12 -3.52 -11.04
CA VAL A 149 -13.95 -4.23 -9.77
C VAL A 149 -14.24 -5.70 -10.01
N ALA A 150 -13.23 -6.56 -9.84
CA ALA A 150 -13.34 -7.99 -10.09
C ALA A 150 -13.71 -8.78 -8.82
N SER A 151 -13.32 -8.29 -7.64
CA SER A 151 -13.73 -8.88 -6.36
C SER A 151 -13.76 -7.86 -5.23
N TRP A 152 -14.55 -8.17 -4.20
CA TRP A 152 -14.60 -7.47 -2.92
C TRP A 152 -15.04 -8.43 -1.82
N GLN A 153 -14.35 -8.43 -0.68
CA GLN A 153 -14.71 -9.24 0.48
C GLN A 153 -14.18 -8.61 1.78
N PRO A 154 -14.89 -8.75 2.90
CA PRO A 154 -14.36 -8.35 4.20
C PRO A 154 -13.11 -9.16 4.58
N ILE A 155 -12.28 -8.62 5.46
CA ILE A 155 -11.16 -9.33 6.09
C ILE A 155 -11.45 -9.45 7.59
N GLY A 156 -11.21 -10.63 8.15
CA GLY A 156 -11.38 -10.87 9.58
C GLY A 156 -12.83 -11.05 10.03
N ASP A 157 -13.01 -11.14 11.35
CA ASP A 157 -14.31 -11.30 11.97
C ASP A 157 -15.01 -9.94 12.16
N LYS A 158 -16.33 -9.99 12.28
CA LYS A 158 -17.13 -8.82 12.66
C LYS A 158 -16.79 -8.37 14.06
N VAL A 159 -16.80 -7.05 14.28
CA VAL A 159 -16.58 -6.44 15.59
C VAL A 159 -17.74 -5.52 15.94
N THR A 160 -17.96 -5.33 17.23
CA THR A 160 -19.01 -4.43 17.70
C THR A 160 -18.56 -2.98 17.53
N ILE A 161 -19.23 -2.27 16.61
CA ILE A 161 -18.98 -0.87 16.30
C ILE A 161 -20.27 -0.10 16.63
N GLY A 162 -20.25 0.63 17.73
CA GLY A 162 -21.45 1.25 18.27
C GLY A 162 -22.49 0.20 18.66
N ALA A 163 -23.68 0.26 18.06
CA ALA A 163 -24.80 -0.65 18.35
C ALA A 163 -24.89 -1.87 17.41
N ALA A 164 -23.99 -1.98 16.42
CA ALA A 164 -24.03 -3.04 15.41
C ALA A 164 -22.74 -3.89 15.45
N SER A 165 -22.85 -5.15 15.02
CA SER A 165 -21.70 -6.01 14.75
C SER A 165 -21.48 -6.08 13.24
N ASP A 166 -20.34 -5.58 12.77
CA ASP A 166 -20.06 -5.49 11.34
C ASP A 166 -18.56 -5.62 11.03
N ASN A 167 -18.23 -5.80 9.76
CA ASN A 167 -16.87 -5.69 9.27
C ASN A 167 -16.49 -4.22 9.14
N PHE A 168 -15.18 -3.94 9.03
CA PHE A 168 -14.69 -2.57 8.95
C PHE A 168 -13.66 -2.34 7.85
N TYR A 169 -13.02 -3.41 7.38
CA TYR A 169 -12.06 -3.36 6.29
C TYR A 169 -12.21 -4.58 5.39
N GLY A 170 -11.76 -4.43 4.15
CA GLY A 170 -11.91 -5.45 3.14
C GLY A 170 -10.80 -5.43 2.11
N ARG A 171 -10.75 -6.49 1.32
CA ARG A 171 -9.82 -6.65 0.20
C ARG A 171 -10.61 -6.80 -1.09
N GLY A 172 -10.13 -6.17 -2.14
CA GLY A 172 -10.68 -6.33 -3.47
C GLY A 172 -9.62 -6.40 -4.56
N THR A 173 -10.09 -6.60 -5.77
CA THR A 173 -9.25 -6.52 -6.97
C THR A 173 -9.88 -5.58 -8.00
N LEU A 174 -9.04 -4.74 -8.60
CA LEU A 174 -9.39 -3.80 -9.65
C LEU A 174 -8.64 -4.20 -10.92
N THR A 175 -9.37 -4.53 -11.98
CA THR A 175 -8.80 -4.73 -13.30
C THR A 175 -8.72 -3.40 -14.03
N VAL A 176 -7.53 -3.07 -14.53
CA VAL A 176 -7.24 -1.92 -15.38
C VAL A 176 -6.85 -2.44 -16.75
N LYS A 177 -7.59 -2.06 -17.80
CA LYS A 177 -7.23 -2.41 -19.18
C LYS A 177 -6.88 -1.15 -19.95
N ASN A 178 -5.70 -1.13 -20.57
CA ASN A 178 -5.33 -0.09 -21.52
C ASN A 178 -6.11 -0.30 -22.82
N VAL A 179 -6.97 0.67 -23.14
CA VAL A 179 -7.78 0.69 -24.38
C VAL A 179 -7.28 1.76 -25.36
N SER A 180 -6.19 2.44 -25.02
CA SER A 180 -5.49 3.36 -25.91
C SER A 180 -4.52 2.62 -26.85
N ASN A 181 -3.98 3.36 -27.81
CA ASN A 181 -2.95 2.89 -28.74
C ASN A 181 -1.52 3.19 -28.27
N GLU A 182 -1.35 3.70 -27.04
CA GLU A 182 -0.06 4.09 -26.48
C GLU A 182 0.27 3.28 -25.22
N ALA A 183 1.56 3.17 -24.90
CA ALA A 183 1.97 2.62 -23.62
C ALA A 183 1.69 3.64 -22.50
N LEU A 184 1.07 3.19 -21.41
CA LEU A 184 0.70 4.03 -20.28
C LEU A 184 1.44 3.59 -19.02
N THR A 185 2.15 4.50 -18.37
CA THR A 185 2.64 4.30 -16.99
C THR A 185 1.60 4.82 -16.02
N LEU A 186 1.06 3.91 -15.22
CA LEU A 186 -0.12 4.13 -14.39
C LEU A 186 0.17 3.83 -12.93
N TYR A 187 -0.61 4.41 -12.01
CA TYR A 187 -0.61 4.03 -10.60
C TYR A 187 -2.02 4.15 -10.02
N MET A 188 -2.34 3.35 -8.99
CA MET A 188 -3.54 3.57 -8.18
C MET A 188 -3.24 4.58 -7.07
N PRO A 189 -3.93 5.74 -7.03
CA PRO A 189 -3.73 6.70 -5.96
C PRO A 189 -3.96 6.07 -4.59
N LEU A 190 -3.08 6.39 -3.64
CA LEU A 190 -3.34 6.07 -2.26
C LEU A 190 -4.54 6.88 -1.77
N GLY A 191 -5.52 6.20 -1.17
CA GLY A 191 -6.83 6.76 -0.81
C GLY A 191 -7.83 6.73 -1.96
N THR A 192 -7.67 5.85 -2.95
CA THR A 192 -8.69 5.66 -4.00
C THR A 192 -10.02 5.28 -3.35
N LEU A 193 -11.08 6.03 -3.67
CA LEU A 193 -12.42 5.83 -3.10
C LEU A 193 -13.25 4.89 -3.97
N PHE A 194 -13.76 3.83 -3.34
CA PHE A 194 -14.69 2.87 -3.91
C PHE A 194 -16.08 3.08 -3.26
N PRO A 195 -17.04 3.69 -3.98
CA PRO A 195 -18.40 3.87 -3.48
C PRO A 195 -19.08 2.50 -3.24
N PRO A 196 -20.03 2.40 -2.30
CA PRO A 196 -20.82 1.20 -2.14
C PRO A 196 -21.75 0.98 -3.35
N ALA A 197 -22.09 -0.27 -3.65
CA ALA A 197 -23.17 -0.55 -4.61
C ALA A 197 -24.56 -0.27 -4.04
N THR A 198 -24.72 -0.39 -2.73
CA THR A 198 -25.99 -0.19 -2.00
C THR A 198 -25.98 1.16 -1.29
N ALA A 199 -27.03 1.95 -1.45
CA ALA A 199 -27.18 3.21 -0.72
C ALA A 199 -27.28 2.94 0.79
N GLY A 200 -26.51 3.70 1.58
CA GLY A 200 -26.46 3.56 3.05
C GLY A 200 -25.35 2.64 3.56
N ASP A 201 -24.60 1.99 2.68
CA ASP A 201 -23.35 1.31 3.03
C ASP A 201 -22.16 2.29 2.96
N GLN A 202 -21.02 1.93 3.55
CA GLN A 202 -19.85 2.80 3.63
C GLN A 202 -19.12 2.91 2.28
N THR A 203 -18.54 4.08 2.01
CA THR A 203 -17.47 4.21 1.01
C THR A 203 -16.16 3.66 1.58
N MET A 204 -15.37 3.02 0.73
CA MET A 204 -14.07 2.46 1.10
C MET A 204 -12.94 3.33 0.55
N ALA A 205 -12.03 3.80 1.42
CA ALA A 205 -10.78 4.41 1.00
C ALA A 205 -9.66 3.36 1.01
N ALA A 206 -8.97 3.20 -0.13
CA ALA A 206 -8.09 2.07 -0.34
C ALA A 206 -6.65 2.44 -0.73
N TYR A 207 -5.73 1.51 -0.49
CA TYR A 207 -4.38 1.49 -1.03
C TYR A 207 -4.11 0.17 -1.77
N SER A 208 -3.21 0.20 -2.75
CA SER A 208 -2.83 -0.99 -3.53
C SER A 208 -1.82 -1.81 -2.76
N THR A 209 -2.03 -3.12 -2.63
CA THR A 209 -1.06 -4.05 -2.04
C THR A 209 -0.23 -4.77 -3.08
N LYS A 210 -0.75 -4.92 -4.31
CA LYS A 210 -0.05 -5.59 -5.42
C LYS A 210 -0.64 -5.13 -6.76
N ALA A 211 0.18 -5.10 -7.81
CA ALA A 211 -0.27 -4.98 -9.19
C ALA A 211 0.39 -6.08 -10.05
N ASP A 212 -0.43 -6.95 -10.64
CA ASP A 212 0.00 -8.00 -11.57
C ASP A 212 -0.28 -7.55 -13.00
N VAL A 213 0.78 -7.37 -13.80
CA VAL A 213 0.69 -6.86 -15.18
C VAL A 213 0.73 -8.00 -16.19
N SER A 214 -0.17 -7.96 -17.17
CA SER A 214 -0.19 -8.82 -18.33
C SER A 214 -0.27 -7.98 -19.61
N ASN A 215 0.84 -7.91 -20.33
CA ASN A 215 0.95 -7.21 -21.61
C ASN A 215 0.97 -8.21 -22.77
N PRO A 216 0.37 -7.89 -23.93
CA PRO A 216 0.53 -8.69 -25.13
C PRO A 216 2.01 -8.87 -25.46
N GLN A 217 2.39 -10.09 -25.85
CA GLN A 217 3.72 -10.32 -26.37
C GLN A 217 3.88 -9.60 -27.72
N PRO A 218 5.03 -8.98 -28.00
CA PRO A 218 5.33 -8.53 -29.35
C PRO A 218 5.18 -9.73 -30.30
N ALA A 219 4.52 -9.54 -31.44
CA ALA A 219 4.47 -10.58 -32.46
C ALA A 219 5.92 -10.98 -32.79
N SER A 220 6.28 -12.24 -32.59
CA SER A 220 7.59 -12.73 -32.97
C SER A 220 7.76 -12.45 -34.46
N GLN A 221 8.68 -11.55 -34.82
CA GLN A 221 9.06 -11.37 -36.21
C GLN A 221 9.64 -12.71 -36.67
N GLY A 222 8.84 -13.49 -37.39
CA GLY A 222 9.30 -14.71 -38.01
C GLY A 222 10.44 -14.33 -38.94
N THR A 223 11.65 -14.74 -38.61
CA THR A 223 12.76 -14.78 -39.55
C THR A 223 12.39 -15.81 -40.61
N GLY A 224 11.64 -15.37 -41.62
CA GLY A 224 11.45 -16.10 -42.86
C GLY A 224 12.78 -16.11 -43.59
N SER A 225 13.61 -17.11 -43.30
CA SER A 225 14.70 -17.49 -44.19
C SER A 225 14.07 -18.08 -45.45
N GLN A 226 14.14 -17.33 -46.55
CA GLN A 226 14.02 -17.84 -47.92
C GLN A 226 15.21 -18.74 -48.25
#